data_AF-A0AAV5AN08-F1
#
_entry.id   AF-A0AAV5AN08-F1
#
_cell.length_a   1.000
_cell.length_b   1.000
_cell.length_c   1.000
_cell.angle_alpha   90.00
_cell.angle_beta   90.00
_cell.angle_gamma   90.00
#
_symmetry.space_group_name_H-M   'P 1'
#
loop_
_entity.id
_entity.type
_entity.pdbx_description
1 polymer ?
#
loop_
_entity_poly.entity_id
_entity_poly.type
_entity_poly.pdbx_seq_one_letter_code
_entity_poly.pdbx_strand_id
1 'polypeptide(L)'
;MYGTVTVRMKTSHYNGVVAAAILMSDIKDEIDWEAPGNSTTSIQNNVYILGIADYNNGGIASGLTDTFTEFHNYTVNWGPNNLEWLIDDKVVRSINSTAGGHGMPASPSRLQISIWPAGINASAPGTVEWAGGYIDWSNPDYLAAGDFYSIVESVTVECAALPEDAPPNAQSFVYGPNVTRGPISAPAVLITNQSTIDAALSLNAINAWTFWTGLLLGSITLVL
;
A
#
# COMPACT_ATOMS: atom_id res chain seq x y z
N MET A 1 -0.35 -11.27 -9.19
CA MET A 1 -0.41 -10.11 -10.11
C MET A 1 -1.84 -9.96 -10.58
N TYR A 2 -2.37 -8.74 -10.62
CA TYR A 2 -3.79 -8.44 -10.84
C TYR A 2 -4.74 -9.16 -9.86
N GLY A 3 -6.00 -8.75 -9.85
CA GLY A 3 -7.04 -9.28 -9.00
C GLY A 3 -7.62 -8.24 -8.05
N THR A 4 -8.29 -8.71 -7.01
CA THR A 4 -8.93 -7.87 -6.00
C THR A 4 -8.27 -8.07 -4.66
N VAL A 5 -7.87 -6.98 -4.00
CA VAL A 5 -7.33 -7.00 -2.64
C VAL A 5 -8.19 -6.09 -1.78
N THR A 6 -8.75 -6.65 -0.71
CA THR A 6 -9.54 -5.90 0.27
C THR A 6 -8.86 -5.99 1.64
N VAL A 7 -8.57 -4.84 2.23
CA VAL A 7 -8.12 -4.74 3.62
C VAL A 7 -9.24 -4.11 4.43
N ARG A 8 -9.76 -4.85 5.40
CA ARG A 8 -10.74 -4.35 6.36
C ARG A 8 -10.02 -3.82 7.59
N MET A 9 -9.98 -2.50 7.76
CA MET A 9 -9.19 -1.88 8.83
C MET A 9 -9.82 -0.59 9.40
N LYS A 10 -9.34 -0.23 10.59
CA LYS A 10 -9.42 1.11 11.20
C LYS A 10 -8.08 1.80 11.03
N THR A 11 -8.10 3.08 10.68
CA THR A 11 -6.90 3.90 10.49
C THR A 11 -6.36 4.43 11.83
N SER A 12 -5.26 5.17 11.78
CA SER A 12 -4.78 6.01 12.89
C SER A 12 -5.53 7.36 12.90
N HIS A 13 -5.44 8.11 14.01
CA HIS A 13 -5.98 9.47 14.13
C HIS A 13 -4.98 10.49 14.73
N TYR A 14 -3.71 10.11 14.82
CA TYR A 14 -2.67 10.98 15.39
C TYR A 14 -2.00 11.80 14.30
N ASN A 15 -1.84 13.11 14.52
CA ASN A 15 -1.07 13.97 13.62
C ASN A 15 0.34 13.39 13.40
N GLY A 16 0.82 13.43 12.16
CA GLY A 16 2.14 12.92 11.81
C GLY A 16 2.25 11.40 11.74
N VAL A 17 1.18 10.65 11.98
CA VAL A 17 1.14 9.19 11.90
C VAL A 17 0.24 8.78 10.74
N VAL A 18 0.75 7.96 9.82
CA VAL A 18 0.02 7.52 8.64
C VAL A 18 -0.20 6.01 8.73
N ALA A 19 -1.45 5.57 8.56
CA ALA A 19 -1.77 4.16 8.33
C ALA A 19 -1.84 3.89 6.83
N ALA A 20 -1.24 2.81 6.35
CA ALA A 20 -1.16 2.50 4.92
C ALA A 20 -1.42 1.03 4.60
N ALA A 21 -2.04 0.80 3.45
CA ALA A 21 -2.16 -0.51 2.82
C ALA A 21 -1.74 -0.37 1.35
N ILE A 22 -0.60 -0.97 1.00
CA ILE A 22 0.12 -0.73 -0.24
C ILE A 22 0.34 -2.06 -0.97
N LEU A 23 0.04 -2.10 -2.27
CA LEU A 23 0.55 -3.15 -3.17
C LEU A 23 1.83 -2.64 -3.79
N MET A 24 2.95 -3.33 -3.54
CA MET A 24 4.28 -2.92 -4.01
C MET A 24 4.98 -4.09 -4.70
N SER A 25 5.50 -3.85 -5.90
CA SER A 25 6.37 -4.79 -6.62
C SER A 25 7.85 -4.56 -6.32
N ASP A 26 8.71 -5.49 -6.72
CA ASP A 26 10.16 -5.33 -6.60
C ASP A 26 10.73 -4.27 -7.54
N ILE A 27 10.01 -3.97 -8.62
CA ILE A 27 10.35 -2.92 -9.58
C ILE A 27 9.62 -1.60 -9.33
N LYS A 28 8.93 -1.47 -8.19
CA LYS A 28 8.31 -0.23 -7.71
C LYS A 28 7.07 0.25 -8.47
N ASP A 29 6.36 -0.64 -9.15
CA ASP A 29 4.92 -0.42 -9.28
C ASP A 29 4.28 -0.46 -7.88
N GLU A 30 3.46 0.56 -7.59
CA GLU A 30 2.92 0.85 -6.26
C GLU A 30 1.46 1.29 -6.39
N ILE A 31 0.56 0.74 -5.58
CA ILE A 31 -0.87 1.10 -5.51
C ILE A 31 -1.25 1.27 -4.03
N ASP A 32 -1.76 2.45 -3.68
CA ASP A 32 -1.78 2.87 -2.29
C ASP A 32 -3.19 3.16 -1.78
N TRP A 33 -3.38 2.82 -0.50
CA TRP A 33 -4.22 3.53 0.43
C TRP A 33 -3.36 4.13 1.53
N GLU A 34 -3.49 5.45 1.75
CA GLU A 34 -2.81 6.15 2.85
C GLU A 34 -3.79 7.02 3.62
N ALA A 35 -3.84 6.83 4.94
CA ALA A 35 -4.67 7.59 5.86
C ALA A 35 -3.78 8.42 6.82
N PRO A 36 -3.49 9.68 6.47
CA PRO A 36 -2.94 10.64 7.40
C PRO A 36 -3.83 10.78 8.64
N GLY A 37 -3.27 10.58 9.83
CA GLY A 37 -4.03 10.58 11.08
C GLY A 37 -4.66 11.93 11.44
N ASN A 38 -4.29 13.02 10.77
CA ASN A 38 -4.94 14.32 10.94
C ASN A 38 -6.34 14.40 10.32
N SER A 39 -6.83 13.36 9.64
CA SER A 39 -8.21 13.27 9.15
C SER A 39 -8.76 11.86 9.30
N THR A 40 -9.87 11.72 10.03
CA THR A 40 -10.62 10.45 10.16
C THR A 40 -11.84 10.38 9.25
N THR A 41 -12.03 11.34 8.33
CA THR A 41 -13.20 11.39 7.42
C THR A 41 -12.80 11.33 5.95
N SER A 42 -11.51 11.09 5.70
CA SER A 42 -10.94 10.97 4.36
C SER A 42 -9.74 10.04 4.34
N ILE A 43 -9.50 9.39 3.20
CA ILE A 43 -8.30 8.61 2.93
C ILE A 43 -7.77 8.96 1.54
N GLN A 44 -6.45 8.85 1.33
CA GLN A 44 -5.81 9.10 0.05
C GLN A 44 -5.50 7.80 -0.67
N ASN A 45 -5.48 7.87 -1.99
CA ASN A 45 -5.08 6.78 -2.86
C ASN A 45 -4.09 7.30 -3.91
N ASN A 46 -3.15 6.46 -4.30
CA ASN A 46 -2.14 6.83 -5.28
C ASN A 46 -1.66 5.62 -6.08
N VAL A 47 -1.02 5.88 -7.22
CA VAL A 47 -0.33 4.85 -7.99
C VAL A 47 0.95 5.42 -8.57
N TYR A 48 2.05 4.68 -8.38
CA TYR A 48 3.34 4.96 -9.02
C TYR A 48 3.73 3.81 -9.94
N ILE A 49 4.35 4.16 -11.06
CA ILE A 49 4.81 3.20 -12.07
C ILE A 49 6.33 3.18 -12.05
N LEU A 50 6.91 2.02 -11.77
CA LEU A 50 8.36 1.83 -11.66
C LEU A 50 9.08 2.83 -10.72
N GLY A 51 8.42 3.27 -9.65
CA GLY A 51 8.94 4.22 -8.66
C GLY A 51 9.06 5.65 -9.17
N ILE A 52 8.45 5.96 -10.31
CA ILE A 52 8.40 7.32 -10.84
C ILE A 52 7.31 8.09 -10.12
N ALA A 53 7.72 9.05 -9.30
CA ALA A 53 6.81 9.91 -8.56
C ALA A 53 6.00 10.82 -9.50
N ASP A 54 4.67 10.73 -9.44
CA ASP A 54 3.74 11.69 -10.04
C ASP A 54 2.83 12.28 -8.97
N TYR A 55 3.17 13.48 -8.52
CA TYR A 55 2.44 14.18 -7.46
C TYR A 55 1.05 14.67 -7.88
N ASN A 56 0.70 14.60 -9.17
CA ASN A 56 -0.64 14.98 -9.66
C ASN A 56 -1.59 13.77 -9.75
N ASN A 57 -1.09 12.58 -9.49
CA ASN A 57 -1.84 11.33 -9.61
C ASN A 57 -2.46 10.88 -8.28
N GLY A 58 -2.35 11.67 -7.20
CA GLY A 58 -3.05 11.38 -5.95
C GLY A 58 -4.56 11.65 -6.05
N GLY A 59 -5.36 10.82 -5.38
CA GLY A 59 -6.80 11.03 -5.19
C GLY A 59 -7.15 11.06 -3.71
N ILE A 60 -8.20 11.79 -3.35
CA ILE A 60 -8.72 11.87 -1.97
C ILE A 60 -10.18 11.39 -1.99
N ALA A 61 -10.49 10.36 -1.21
CA ALA A 61 -11.85 9.95 -0.91
C ALA A 61 -12.28 10.59 0.41
N SER A 62 -13.34 11.40 0.38
CA SER A 62 -13.82 12.19 1.55
C SER A 62 -15.27 11.87 1.87
N GLY A 63 -15.73 12.31 3.04
CA GLY A 63 -17.11 12.10 3.49
C GLY A 63 -17.35 10.70 4.05
N LEU A 64 -16.28 10.06 4.51
CA LEU A 64 -16.34 8.79 5.24
C LEU A 64 -16.89 9.02 6.64
N THR A 65 -17.48 7.97 7.22
CA THR A 65 -17.62 7.90 8.67
C THR A 65 -16.23 7.76 9.31
N ASP A 66 -16.17 7.89 10.63
CA ASP A 66 -14.90 8.00 11.34
C ASP A 66 -14.05 6.74 11.18
N THR A 67 -12.98 6.84 10.39
CA THR A 67 -12.12 5.72 10.00
C THR A 67 -11.26 5.18 11.14
N PHE A 68 -11.14 5.91 12.26
CA PHE A 68 -10.41 5.45 13.44
C PHE A 68 -11.31 4.60 14.35
N THR A 69 -12.59 4.92 14.44
CA THR A 69 -13.55 4.21 15.29
C THR A 69 -14.31 3.10 14.55
N GLU A 70 -14.50 3.21 13.24
CA GLU A 70 -15.28 2.28 12.41
C GLU A 70 -14.40 1.52 11.41
N PHE A 71 -14.74 0.24 11.19
CA PHE A 71 -14.07 -0.58 10.18
C PHE A 71 -14.64 -0.33 8.79
N HIS A 72 -13.77 -0.01 7.84
CA HIS A 72 -14.09 0.09 6.42
C HIS A 72 -13.39 -0.99 5.61
N ASN A 73 -14.00 -1.36 4.49
CA ASN A 73 -13.36 -2.19 3.47
C ASN A 73 -12.64 -1.27 2.48
N TYR A 74 -11.31 -1.28 2.49
CA TYR A 74 -10.49 -0.59 1.50
C TYR A 74 -10.06 -1.58 0.43
N THR A 75 -10.65 -1.47 -0.75
CA THR A 75 -10.47 -2.43 -1.84
C THR A 75 -9.74 -1.80 -3.00
N VAL A 76 -8.80 -2.54 -3.55
CA VAL A 76 -8.20 -2.30 -4.86
C VAL A 76 -8.66 -3.41 -5.79
N ASN A 77 -9.36 -3.04 -6.86
CA ASN A 77 -9.68 -3.93 -7.98
C ASN A 77 -8.76 -3.59 -9.15
N TRP A 78 -7.81 -4.47 -9.44
CA TRP A 78 -6.68 -4.21 -10.31
C TRP A 78 -6.66 -5.17 -11.49
N GLY A 79 -6.91 -4.63 -12.68
CA GLY A 79 -6.77 -5.33 -13.94
C GLY A 79 -5.66 -4.74 -14.83
N PRO A 80 -5.43 -5.35 -16.01
CA PRO A 80 -4.41 -4.89 -16.94
C PRO A 80 -4.72 -3.51 -17.57
N ASN A 81 -6.00 -3.14 -17.65
CA ASN A 81 -6.45 -1.91 -18.31
C ASN A 81 -7.27 -0.99 -17.40
N ASN A 82 -7.58 -1.44 -16.17
CA ASN A 82 -8.35 -0.68 -15.19
C ASN A 82 -7.75 -0.84 -13.80
N LEU A 83 -7.88 0.19 -12.99
CA LEU A 83 -7.52 0.16 -11.59
C LEU A 83 -8.55 0.98 -10.84
N GLU A 84 -9.24 0.33 -9.92
CA GLU A 84 -10.33 0.93 -9.14
C GLU A 84 -10.01 0.84 -7.66
N TRP A 85 -10.28 1.94 -6.97
CA TRP A 85 -10.26 2.02 -5.53
C TRP A 85 -11.71 2.08 -5.06
N LEU A 86 -12.04 1.20 -4.12
CA LEU A 86 -13.37 1.13 -3.54
C LEU A 86 -13.29 1.27 -2.02
N ILE A 87 -14.32 1.90 -1.45
CA ILE A 87 -14.57 1.94 -0.02
C ILE A 87 -15.97 1.41 0.22
N ASP A 88 -16.10 0.35 1.02
CA ASP A 88 -17.37 -0.32 1.32
C ASP A 88 -18.18 -0.62 0.04
N ASP A 89 -17.51 -1.30 -0.90
CA ASP A 89 -18.03 -1.73 -2.21
C ASP A 89 -18.41 -0.59 -3.18
N LYS A 90 -18.11 0.67 -2.83
CA LYS A 90 -18.34 1.82 -3.70
C LYS A 90 -17.05 2.30 -4.34
N VAL A 91 -17.02 2.36 -5.67
CA VAL A 91 -15.89 2.95 -6.42
C VAL A 91 -15.77 4.43 -6.08
N VAL A 92 -14.64 4.82 -5.48
CA VAL A 92 -14.30 6.22 -5.18
C VAL A 92 -13.30 6.80 -6.17
N ARG A 93 -12.57 5.94 -6.90
CA ARG A 93 -11.68 6.33 -7.99
C ARG A 93 -11.51 5.20 -8.99
N SER A 94 -11.38 5.55 -10.26
CA SER A 94 -11.02 4.63 -11.35
C SER A 94 -9.98 5.28 -12.27
N ILE A 95 -8.98 4.51 -12.69
CA ILE A 95 -7.99 4.87 -13.72
C ILE A 95 -8.06 3.81 -14.80
N ASN A 96 -7.90 4.22 -16.06
CA ASN A 96 -7.81 3.31 -17.20
C ASN A 96 -6.53 3.58 -18.01
N SER A 97 -6.13 2.60 -18.82
CA SER A 97 -4.90 2.67 -19.63
C SER A 97 -4.91 3.76 -20.71
N THR A 98 -6.07 4.36 -21.01
CA THR A 98 -6.18 5.46 -21.98
C THR A 98 -6.02 6.86 -21.36
N ALA A 99 -5.99 6.96 -20.03
CA ALA A 99 -5.96 8.23 -19.31
C ALA A 99 -4.65 9.03 -19.47
N GLY A 100 -3.63 8.47 -20.14
CA GLY A 100 -2.32 9.09 -20.30
C GLY A 100 -1.49 9.06 -19.01
N GLY A 101 -0.16 9.00 -19.12
CA GLY A 101 0.76 8.85 -17.99
C GLY A 101 1.85 7.81 -18.25
N HIS A 102 2.51 7.36 -17.19
CA HIS A 102 3.61 6.38 -17.22
C HIS A 102 3.16 4.92 -17.47
N GLY A 103 1.86 4.68 -17.64
CA GLY A 103 1.28 3.35 -17.88
C GLY A 103 0.38 2.89 -16.74
N MET A 104 0.10 1.58 -16.69
CA MET A 104 -0.61 0.91 -15.61
C MET A 104 0.37 0.03 -14.83
N PRO A 105 0.18 -0.16 -13.51
CA PRO A 105 1.00 -1.10 -12.76
C PRO A 105 0.78 -2.50 -13.32
N ALA A 106 1.88 -3.15 -13.69
CA ALA A 106 1.86 -4.37 -14.49
C ALA A 106 2.89 -5.38 -14.01
N SER A 107 3.23 -5.35 -12.72
CA SER A 107 4.19 -6.28 -12.13
C SER A 107 3.70 -6.91 -10.82
N PRO A 108 4.06 -8.18 -10.54
CA PRO A 108 3.63 -8.88 -9.34
C PRO A 108 3.97 -8.06 -8.09
N SER A 109 2.98 -7.91 -7.21
CA SER A 109 3.05 -7.02 -6.07
C SER A 109 2.64 -7.77 -4.81
N ARG A 110 3.30 -7.46 -3.69
CA ARG A 110 2.94 -7.94 -2.35
C ARG A 110 2.13 -6.88 -1.62
N LEU A 111 1.27 -7.33 -0.72
CA LEU A 111 0.56 -6.44 0.19
C LEU A 111 1.45 -6.09 1.38
N GLN A 112 1.61 -4.79 1.63
CA GLN A 112 2.28 -4.22 2.79
C GLN A 112 1.27 -3.41 3.59
N ILE A 113 1.05 -3.79 4.84
CA ILE A 113 0.21 -3.01 5.77
C ILE A 113 1.13 -2.45 6.85
N SER A 114 1.03 -1.15 7.08
CA SER A 114 1.93 -0.46 8.00
C SER A 114 1.28 0.73 8.70
N ILE A 115 1.97 1.18 9.74
CA ILE A 115 1.84 2.52 10.30
C ILE A 115 3.24 3.14 10.26
N TRP A 116 3.35 4.40 9.84
CA TRP A 116 4.65 5.05 9.70
C TRP A 116 4.66 6.51 10.17
N PRO A 117 5.81 6.99 10.70
CA PRO A 117 5.91 8.30 11.33
C PRO A 117 6.27 9.38 10.31
N ALA A 118 5.29 9.89 9.57
CA ALA A 118 5.49 10.98 8.60
C ALA A 118 5.91 12.31 9.26
N GLY A 119 5.38 12.60 10.46
CA GLY A 119 5.61 13.82 11.22
C GLY A 119 6.84 13.79 12.11
N ILE A 120 8.02 13.53 11.55
CA ILE A 120 9.31 13.53 12.27
C ILE A 120 10.32 14.46 11.60
N ASN A 121 11.33 14.88 12.35
CA ASN A 121 12.38 15.80 11.86
C ASN A 121 13.18 15.28 10.65
N ALA A 122 13.18 13.97 10.42
CA ALA A 122 13.87 13.36 9.28
C ALA A 122 13.06 13.41 7.97
N SER A 123 11.76 13.69 8.04
CA SER A 123 10.87 13.76 6.89
C SER A 123 11.00 15.10 6.15
N ALA A 124 10.68 15.10 4.85
CA ALA A 124 10.61 16.34 4.09
C ALA A 124 9.50 17.26 4.67
N PRO A 125 9.66 18.60 4.66
CA PRO A 125 8.67 19.52 5.22
C PRO A 125 7.26 19.32 4.66
N GLY A 126 7.13 19.08 3.34
CA GLY A 126 5.84 18.81 2.70
C GLY A 126 5.19 17.51 3.18
N THR A 127 5.98 16.47 3.50
CA THR A 127 5.48 15.22 4.10
C THR A 127 4.96 15.45 5.52
N VAL A 128 5.68 16.25 6.31
CA VAL A 128 5.24 16.62 7.67
C VAL A 128 3.93 17.42 7.60
N GLU A 129 3.85 18.41 6.70
CA GLU A 129 2.64 19.21 6.50
C GLU A 129 1.44 18.36 6.03
N TRP A 130 1.66 17.51 5.04
CA TRP A 130 0.65 16.58 4.52
C TRP A 130 0.09 15.66 5.60
N ALA A 131 0.94 15.16 6.50
CA ALA A 131 0.53 14.31 7.62
C ALA A 131 -0.12 15.08 8.79
N GLY A 132 -0.28 16.40 8.68
CA GLY A 132 -0.90 17.26 9.70
C GLY A 132 0.06 17.76 10.78
N GLY A 133 1.35 17.76 10.50
CA GLY A 133 2.39 18.28 11.38
C GLY A 133 3.20 17.19 12.09
N TYR A 134 3.95 17.60 13.11
CA TYR A 134 4.76 16.69 13.91
C TYR A 134 3.91 15.82 14.83
N ILE A 135 4.42 14.62 15.09
CA ILE A 135 3.86 13.71 16.10
C ILE A 135 3.93 14.38 17.49
N ASP A 136 2.78 14.49 18.15
CA ASP A 136 2.69 14.95 19.55
C ASP A 136 2.82 13.78 20.52
N TRP A 137 4.04 13.53 20.99
CA TRP A 137 4.35 12.50 21.99
C TRP A 137 3.77 12.80 23.39
N SER A 138 3.21 13.99 23.61
CA SER A 138 2.53 14.38 24.84
C SER A 138 1.01 14.29 24.76
N ASN A 139 0.47 13.85 23.61
CA ASN A 139 -0.96 13.72 23.40
C ASN A 139 -1.57 12.78 24.47
N PRO A 140 -2.63 13.21 25.19
CA PRO A 140 -3.19 12.42 26.29
C PRO A 140 -3.81 11.09 25.83
N ASP A 141 -4.33 11.03 24.60
CA ASP A 141 -4.87 9.78 24.04
C ASP A 141 -3.75 8.79 23.71
N TYR A 142 -2.64 9.27 23.13
CA TYR A 142 -1.44 8.45 22.94
C TYR A 142 -0.90 7.94 24.28
N LEU A 143 -0.79 8.81 25.29
CA LEU A 143 -0.33 8.42 26.63
C LEU A 143 -1.26 7.39 27.30
N ALA A 144 -2.57 7.45 27.03
CA ALA A 144 -3.54 6.50 27.54
C ALA A 144 -3.50 5.15 26.79
N ALA A 145 -3.31 5.19 25.47
CA ALA A 145 -3.22 4.01 24.61
C ALA A 145 -1.89 3.26 24.77
N GLY A 146 -0.80 3.98 25.02
CA GLY A 146 0.56 3.45 25.16
C GLY A 146 1.31 3.26 23.83
N ASP A 147 0.60 3.22 22.71
CA ASP A 147 1.15 3.05 21.36
C ASP A 147 0.34 3.83 20.32
N PHE A 148 0.98 4.15 19.19
CA PHE A 148 0.26 4.50 17.97
C PHE A 148 -0.20 3.23 17.26
N TYR A 149 -1.42 3.22 16.74
CA TYR A 149 -1.99 2.00 16.18
C TYR A 149 -2.94 2.25 15.01
N SER A 150 -3.08 1.21 14.20
CA SER A 150 -4.18 0.94 13.29
C SER A 150 -4.63 -0.51 13.54
N ILE A 151 -5.87 -0.85 13.22
CA ILE A 151 -6.41 -2.20 13.50
C ILE A 151 -6.85 -2.83 12.20
N VAL A 152 -6.30 -3.99 11.86
CA VAL A 152 -6.73 -4.80 10.72
C VAL A 152 -7.62 -5.94 11.23
N GLU A 153 -8.84 -6.05 10.71
CA GLU A 153 -9.73 -7.16 11.01
C GLU A 153 -9.52 -8.32 10.05
N SER A 154 -9.42 -8.04 8.75
CA SER A 154 -9.22 -9.08 7.73
C SER A 154 -8.54 -8.56 6.48
N VAL A 155 -7.92 -9.50 5.76
CA VAL A 155 -7.35 -9.28 4.42
C VAL A 155 -7.93 -10.36 3.52
N THR A 156 -8.50 -9.95 2.40
CA THR A 156 -8.98 -10.85 1.34
C THR A 156 -8.20 -10.57 0.06
N VAL A 157 -7.64 -11.61 -0.55
CA VAL A 157 -6.90 -11.54 -1.81
C VAL A 157 -7.52 -12.54 -2.78
N GLU A 158 -8.00 -12.03 -3.89
CA GLU A 158 -8.51 -12.81 -5.02
C GLU A 158 -7.63 -12.54 -6.23
N CYS A 159 -6.76 -13.48 -6.57
CA CYS A 159 -5.88 -13.36 -7.74
C CYS A 159 -6.71 -13.42 -9.03
N ALA A 160 -6.32 -12.61 -10.02
CA ALA A 160 -6.87 -12.74 -11.37
C ALA A 160 -6.54 -14.13 -11.97
N ALA A 161 -7.41 -14.61 -12.86
CA ALA A 161 -7.14 -15.80 -13.64
C ALA A 161 -5.86 -15.60 -14.49
N LEU A 162 -5.06 -16.67 -14.60
CA LEU A 162 -3.90 -16.66 -15.47
C LEU A 162 -4.34 -16.66 -16.94
N PRO A 163 -3.53 -16.09 -17.86
CA PRO A 163 -3.72 -16.21 -19.31
C PRO A 163 -3.86 -17.68 -19.75
N GLU A 164 -4.62 -17.93 -20.83
CA GLU A 164 -4.84 -19.29 -21.36
C GLU A 164 -3.55 -19.99 -21.82
N ASP A 165 -2.55 -19.22 -22.21
CA ASP A 165 -1.22 -19.69 -22.64
C ASP A 165 -0.24 -19.89 -21.47
N ALA A 166 -0.69 -19.70 -20.22
CA ALA A 166 0.13 -19.99 -19.05
C ALA A 166 0.52 -21.48 -18.99
N PRO A 167 1.76 -21.80 -18.56
CA PRO A 167 2.19 -23.19 -18.44
C PRO A 167 1.31 -23.96 -17.46
N PRO A 168 1.08 -25.27 -17.70
CA PRO A 168 0.34 -26.11 -16.76
C PRO A 168 1.06 -26.13 -15.41
N ASN A 169 0.28 -25.98 -14.33
CA ASN A 169 0.80 -25.84 -12.96
C ASN A 169 1.70 -24.60 -12.76
N ALA A 170 1.40 -23.48 -13.41
CA ALA A 170 2.00 -22.19 -13.09
C ALA A 170 1.88 -21.89 -11.59
N GLN A 171 2.99 -21.47 -10.96
CA GLN A 171 3.06 -21.21 -9.53
C GLN A 171 3.54 -19.79 -9.19
N SER A 172 4.28 -19.14 -10.09
CA SER A 172 4.87 -17.84 -9.80
C SER A 172 5.08 -16.99 -11.05
N PHE A 173 5.52 -15.76 -10.81
CA PHE A 173 5.94 -14.81 -11.82
C PHE A 173 7.42 -14.50 -11.63
N VAL A 174 8.16 -14.34 -12.74
CA VAL A 174 9.57 -13.94 -12.73
C VAL A 174 9.82 -12.79 -13.70
N TYR A 175 10.78 -11.94 -13.36
CA TYR A 175 11.22 -10.88 -14.26
C TYR A 175 12.17 -11.42 -15.32
N GLY A 176 11.82 -11.18 -16.58
CA GLY A 176 12.63 -11.49 -17.75
C GLY A 176 13.43 -10.28 -18.26
N PRO A 177 13.97 -10.37 -19.48
CA PRO A 177 14.67 -9.26 -20.13
C PRO A 177 13.78 -8.02 -20.28
N ASN A 178 14.39 -6.84 -20.36
CA ASN A 178 13.67 -5.60 -20.60
C ASN A 178 13.01 -5.60 -21.98
N VAL A 179 11.70 -5.35 -22.00
CA VAL A 179 10.87 -5.38 -23.21
C VAL A 179 10.50 -4.00 -23.72
N THR A 180 10.59 -2.96 -22.90
CA THR A 180 10.42 -1.57 -23.35
C THR A 180 11.76 -0.95 -23.73
N ARG A 181 11.79 -0.25 -24.88
CA ARG A 181 12.90 0.59 -25.33
C ARG A 181 12.50 2.05 -25.21
N GLY A 182 13.08 2.77 -24.26
CA GLY A 182 12.76 4.17 -23.97
C GLY A 182 13.33 4.62 -22.61
N PRO A 183 12.98 5.83 -22.10
CA PRO A 183 13.44 6.30 -20.78
C PRO A 183 12.88 5.47 -19.61
N ILE A 184 11.84 4.67 -19.86
CA ILE A 184 11.22 3.75 -18.90
C ILE A 184 11.54 2.32 -19.36
N SER A 185 12.42 1.63 -18.62
CA SER A 185 12.85 0.28 -18.94
C SER A 185 12.22 -0.70 -17.96
N ALA A 186 11.17 -1.40 -18.40
CA ALA A 186 10.48 -2.43 -17.63
C ALA A 186 10.90 -3.82 -18.10
N PRO A 187 11.19 -4.76 -17.18
CA PRO A 187 11.36 -6.17 -17.51
C PRO A 187 10.05 -6.78 -18.02
N ALA A 188 10.16 -7.81 -18.86
CA ALA A 188 9.03 -8.71 -19.09
C ALA A 188 8.61 -9.34 -17.76
N VAL A 189 7.31 -9.51 -17.55
CA VAL A 189 6.80 -10.41 -16.50
C VAL A 189 6.44 -11.72 -17.16
N LEU A 190 7.10 -12.79 -16.73
CA LEU A 190 6.94 -14.14 -17.27
C LEU A 190 6.28 -15.04 -16.23
N ILE A 191 5.40 -15.94 -16.67
CA ILE A 191 4.76 -16.94 -15.81
C ILE A 191 5.61 -18.20 -15.83
N THR A 192 5.85 -18.79 -14.66
CA THR A 192 6.65 -20.01 -14.51
C THR A 192 5.99 -21.01 -13.56
N ASN A 193 6.38 -22.27 -13.69
CA ASN A 193 6.01 -23.36 -12.77
C ASN A 193 7.04 -23.54 -11.64
N GLN A 194 8.09 -22.73 -11.62
CA GLN A 194 9.05 -22.71 -10.52
C GLN A 194 8.43 -22.07 -9.28
N SER A 195 8.64 -22.64 -8.11
CA SER A 195 8.29 -22.00 -6.86
C SER A 195 9.32 -20.92 -6.54
N THR A 196 8.87 -19.69 -6.33
CA THR A 196 9.71 -18.61 -5.80
C THR A 196 9.47 -18.54 -4.30
N ILE A 197 10.44 -18.95 -3.48
CA ILE A 197 10.43 -18.60 -2.06
C ILE A 197 10.95 -17.16 -1.99
N ASP A 198 10.04 -16.19 -2.01
CA ASP A 198 10.36 -14.89 -1.46
C ASP A 198 10.66 -15.12 0.01
N ALA A 199 11.89 -14.84 0.43
CA ALA A 199 12.33 -15.05 1.80
C ALA A 199 11.34 -14.34 2.74
N ALA A 200 10.48 -15.10 3.40
CA ALA A 200 9.59 -14.60 4.42
C ALA A 200 10.47 -13.91 5.47
N LEU A 201 10.46 -12.58 5.48
CA LEU A 201 10.99 -11.83 6.61
C LEU A 201 10.14 -12.28 7.79
N SER A 202 10.77 -13.03 8.69
CA SER A 202 10.17 -13.55 9.91
C SER A 202 9.39 -12.45 10.63
N LEU A 203 8.15 -12.76 11.03
CA LEU A 203 7.40 -12.04 12.06
C LEU A 203 8.25 -12.03 13.35
N ASN A 204 9.11 -11.03 13.50
CA ASN A 204 9.72 -10.75 14.79
C ASN A 204 8.70 -9.94 15.58
N ALA A 205 7.97 -10.62 16.47
CA ALA A 205 7.36 -9.96 17.61
C ALA A 205 8.50 -9.28 18.37
N ILE A 206 8.60 -7.97 18.25
CA ILE A 206 9.64 -7.19 18.89
C ILE A 206 9.24 -7.10 20.35
N ASN A 207 9.84 -7.95 21.17
CA ASN A 207 9.77 -7.80 22.61
C ASN A 207 10.26 -6.39 22.95
N ALA A 208 9.36 -5.59 23.51
CA ALA A 208 9.71 -4.42 24.31
C ALA A 208 10.79 -4.86 25.32
N TRP A 209 11.63 -3.93 25.78
CA TRP A 209 12.80 -4.17 26.64
C TRP A 209 14.11 -4.50 25.89
N THR A 210 14.67 -3.54 25.14
CA THR A 210 16.04 -3.02 25.40
C THR A 210 16.48 -1.95 24.38
N PHE A 211 16.83 -0.77 24.93
CA PHE A 211 17.84 0.20 24.48
C PHE A 211 17.79 0.82 23.07
N TRP A 212 17.38 2.10 23.06
CA TRP A 212 17.95 3.26 22.34
C TRP A 212 18.74 3.00 21.04
N THR A 213 18.24 3.65 19.98
CA THR A 213 18.74 3.79 18.59
C THR A 213 18.23 2.76 17.60
N GLY A 214 17.22 3.16 16.81
CA GLY A 214 16.78 2.41 15.64
C GLY A 214 15.28 2.57 15.40
N LEU A 215 14.95 3.16 14.25
CA LEU A 215 13.62 3.26 13.68
C LEU A 215 12.95 1.87 13.63
N LEU A 216 11.83 1.69 14.34
CA LEU A 216 10.98 0.50 14.19
C LEU A 216 9.86 0.83 13.21
N LEU A 217 10.07 0.46 11.94
CA LEU A 217 9.00 0.35 10.96
C LEU A 217 8.32 -1.00 11.17
N GLY A 218 7.11 -1.00 11.75
CA GLY A 218 6.26 -2.19 11.76
C GLY A 218 5.56 -2.30 10.41
N SER A 219 6.04 -3.17 9.52
CA SER A 219 5.32 -3.57 8.32
C SER A 219 4.98 -5.06 8.40
N ILE A 220 3.70 -5.38 8.27
CA ILE A 220 3.27 -6.74 8.01
C ILE A 220 3.32 -6.90 6.49
N THR A 221 4.24 -7.73 6.03
CA THR A 221 4.31 -8.13 4.63
C THR A 221 3.64 -9.49 4.50
N LEU A 222 2.51 -9.55 3.80
CA LEU A 222 1.91 -10.82 3.41
C LEU A 222 2.45 -11.21 2.03
N VAL A 223 3.26 -12.27 2.00
CA VAL A 223 3.72 -12.91 0.76
C VAL A 223 2.81 -14.10 0.52
N LEU A 224 2.10 -14.12 -0.61
CA LEU A 224 1.30 -15.24 -1.09
C LEU A 224 1.89 -15.76 -2.39
#